data_AF-A0A536I3X4-F1
#
_entry.id   AF-A0A536I3X4-F1
#
_cell.length_a   1.000
_cell.length_b   1.000
_cell.length_c   1.000
_cell.angle_alpha   90.00
_cell.angle_beta   90.00
_cell.angle_gamma   90.00
#
_symmetry.space_group_name_H-M   'P 1'
#
loop_
_entity.id
_entity.type
_entity.pdbx_description
1 polymer ?
#
loop_
_entity_poly.entity_id
_entity_poly.type
_entity_poly.pdbx_seq_one_letter_code
_entity_poly.pdbx_strand_id
1 'polypeptide(L)'
;MLDGNAAGGMLYDIFTAEMTGAPTECASCGRSGEVGSLLAFVQAPGLVLRCPACESTMVRIVRAGDVTYLDARGAVYLRIER
;
A
#
# COMPACT_ATOMS: atom_id res chain seq x y z
N MET A 1 -9.81 7.53 8.37
CA MET A 1 -9.22 6.23 8.01
C MET A 1 -10.10 5.61 6.97
N LEU A 2 -9.54 5.23 5.84
CA LEU A 2 -10.25 4.55 4.76
C LEU A 2 -9.75 3.12 4.64
N ASP A 3 -10.49 2.33 3.88
CA ASP A 3 -10.03 1.05 3.39
C ASP A 3 -8.96 1.22 2.29
N GLY A 4 -8.07 0.25 2.14
CA GLY A 4 -6.98 0.22 1.17
C GLY A 4 -7.44 0.35 -0.27
N ASN A 5 -8.69 0.00 -0.58
CA ASN A 5 -9.28 0.23 -1.89
C ASN A 5 -9.25 1.71 -2.32
N ALA A 6 -9.27 2.66 -1.37
CA ALA A 6 -9.14 4.09 -1.66
C ALA A 6 -7.79 4.45 -2.32
N ALA A 7 -6.78 3.58 -2.24
CA ALA A 7 -5.49 3.74 -2.88
C ALA A 7 -5.47 3.30 -4.36
N GLY A 8 -6.54 2.68 -4.88
CA GLY A 8 -6.54 1.99 -6.18
C GLY A 8 -6.01 2.84 -7.33
N GLY A 9 -6.46 4.10 -7.45
CA GLY A 9 -5.96 5.00 -8.51
C GLY A 9 -4.46 5.28 -8.41
N MET A 10 -3.95 5.57 -7.21
CA MET A 10 -2.52 5.84 -7.01
C MET A 10 -1.66 4.59 -7.22
N LEU A 11 -2.16 3.41 -6.85
CA LEU A 11 -1.48 2.14 -7.10
C LEU A 11 -1.44 1.83 -8.60
N TYR A 12 -2.55 2.06 -9.32
CA TYR A 12 -2.61 1.87 -10.76
C TYR A 12 -1.63 2.78 -11.50
N ASP A 13 -1.51 4.05 -11.08
CA ASP A 13 -0.55 5.00 -11.68
C ASP A 13 0.91 4.54 -11.56
N ILE A 14 1.26 3.76 -10.52
CA ILE A 14 2.64 3.30 -10.26
C ILE A 14 2.91 1.94 -10.90
N PHE A 15 1.99 0.99 -10.69
CA PHE A 15 2.19 -0.40 -11.09
C PHE A 15 1.57 -0.72 -12.45
N THR A 16 0.77 0.19 -13.02
CA THR A 16 0.03 0.01 -14.28
C THR A 16 -0.87 -1.24 -14.25
N ALA A 17 -1.31 -1.64 -13.05
CA ALA A 17 -2.09 -2.84 -12.78
C ALA A 17 -3.08 -2.58 -11.63
N GLU A 18 -4.16 -3.35 -11.60
CA GLU A 18 -5.02 -3.44 -10.41
C GLU A 18 -4.18 -4.07 -9.28
N MET A 19 -4.05 -3.37 -8.16
CA MET A 19 -3.24 -3.83 -7.02
C MET A 19 -4.03 -4.00 -5.73
N THR A 20 -5.29 -3.55 -5.63
CA THR A 20 -6.06 -3.68 -4.41
C THR A 20 -6.37 -5.15 -4.08
N GLY A 21 -6.58 -6.00 -5.09
CA GLY A 21 -6.69 -7.44 -4.93
C GLY A 21 -5.35 -8.18 -4.78
N ALA A 22 -4.22 -7.48 -4.91
CA ALA A 22 -2.90 -8.11 -4.85
C ALA A 22 -2.60 -8.60 -3.42
N PRO A 23 -2.13 -9.86 -3.26
CA PRO A 23 -1.66 -10.33 -1.97
C PRO A 23 -0.40 -9.61 -1.50
N THR A 24 -0.32 -9.47 -0.18
CA THR A 24 0.81 -8.91 0.55
C THR A 24 0.90 -9.56 1.94
N GLU A 25 2.03 -9.37 2.60
CA GLU A 25 2.27 -9.84 3.96
C GLU A 25 2.99 -8.76 4.77
N CYS A 26 2.55 -8.53 6.00
CA CYS A 26 3.17 -7.58 6.91
C CYS A 26 4.52 -8.11 7.43
N ALA A 27 5.60 -7.39 7.16
CA ALA A 27 6.94 -7.74 7.66
C ALA A 27 7.07 -7.63 9.19
N SER A 28 6.13 -6.98 9.88
CA SER A 28 6.17 -6.80 11.33
C SER A 28 5.46 -7.91 12.11
N CYS A 29 4.36 -8.46 11.60
CA CYS A 29 3.55 -9.44 12.34
C CYS A 29 3.16 -10.69 11.52
N GLY A 30 3.59 -10.77 10.26
CA GLY A 30 3.31 -11.91 9.38
C GLY A 30 1.86 -11.99 8.87
N ARG A 31 0.98 -11.02 9.17
CA ARG A 31 -0.38 -11.03 8.63
C ARG A 31 -0.34 -10.93 7.10
N SER A 32 -0.84 -11.96 6.43
CA SER A 32 -1.14 -11.95 5.01
C SER A 32 -2.54 -11.42 4.72
N GLY A 33 -2.73 -10.88 3.52
CA GLY A 33 -4.03 -10.40 3.04
C GLY A 33 -3.87 -9.64 1.72
N GLU A 34 -4.95 -9.04 1.25
CA GLU A 34 -4.93 -8.20 0.05
C GLU A 34 -4.52 -6.76 0.42
N VAL A 35 -3.85 -6.05 -0.49
CA VAL A 35 -3.46 -4.64 -0.31
C VAL A 35 -4.67 -3.76 -0.01
N GLY A 36 -5.81 -4.05 -0.64
CA GLY A 36 -7.08 -3.38 -0.40
C GLY A 36 -7.57 -3.49 1.04
N SER A 37 -7.20 -4.56 1.76
CA SER A 37 -7.57 -4.74 3.17
C SER A 37 -6.75 -3.92 4.18
N LEU A 38 -5.75 -3.15 3.71
CA LEU A 38 -4.90 -2.35 4.57
C LEU A 38 -5.61 -1.07 5.02
N LEU A 39 -5.21 -0.52 6.17
CA LEU A 39 -5.72 0.76 6.65
C LEU A 39 -5.09 1.88 5.81
N ALA A 40 -5.89 2.62 5.06
CA ALA A 40 -5.44 3.72 4.22
C ALA A 40 -5.56 5.09 4.92
N PHE A 41 -4.45 5.81 4.91
CA PHE A 41 -4.33 7.19 5.33
C PHE A 41 -3.94 8.02 4.10
N VAL A 42 -4.90 8.78 3.61
CA VAL A 42 -4.81 9.54 2.34
C VAL A 42 -4.69 11.05 2.56
N GLN A 43 -4.50 11.48 3.81
CA GLN A 43 -4.41 12.89 4.19
C GLN A 43 -2.96 13.19 4.62
N ALA A 44 -2.36 14.26 4.07
CA ALA A 44 -0.93 14.60 4.00
C ALA A 44 -0.29 14.21 2.63
N PRO A 45 0.93 14.63 2.24
CA PRO A 45 1.40 14.70 0.85
C PRO A 45 1.63 13.35 0.15
N GLY A 46 1.02 12.29 0.65
CA GLY A 46 1.12 10.94 0.13
C GLY A 46 0.08 10.00 0.73
N LEU A 47 0.19 8.75 0.33
CA LEU A 47 -0.60 7.63 0.81
C LEU A 47 0.23 6.80 1.79
N VAL A 48 -0.37 6.44 2.92
CA VAL A 48 0.21 5.47 3.85
C VAL A 48 -0.76 4.31 4.04
N LEU A 49 -0.28 3.08 3.85
CA LEU A 49 -1.01 1.85 4.13
C LEU A 49 -0.42 1.18 5.38
N ARG A 50 -1.27 0.89 6.36
CA ARG A 50 -0.88 0.22 7.62
C ARG A 50 -1.55 -1.15 7.74
N CYS A 51 -0.87 -2.08 8.37
CA CYS A 51 -1.44 -3.39 8.69
C CYS A 51 -2.66 -3.23 9.61
N PRO A 52 -3.83 -3.83 9.33
CA PRO A 52 -4.99 -3.71 10.21
C PRO A 52 -4.85 -4.48 11.53
N ALA A 53 -3.86 -5.39 11.65
CA ALA A 53 -3.66 -6.18 12.88
C ALA A 53 -2.66 -5.59 13.88
N CYS A 54 -1.56 -5.00 13.40
CA CYS A 54 -0.53 -4.42 14.28
C CYS A 54 -0.30 -2.92 14.04
N GLU A 55 -1.01 -2.33 13.08
CA GLU A 55 -0.84 -0.96 12.62
C GLU A 55 0.58 -0.58 12.14
N SER A 56 1.51 -1.53 11.98
CA SER A 56 2.81 -1.23 11.36
C SER A 56 2.61 -0.67 9.96
N THR A 57 3.37 0.37 9.60
CA THR A 57 3.33 0.94 8.25
C THR A 57 3.91 -0.07 7.26
N MET A 58 3.11 -0.48 6.27
CA MET A 58 3.51 -1.44 5.25
C MET A 58 4.00 -0.75 3.98
N VAL A 59 3.26 0.26 3.51
CA VAL A 59 3.57 1.00 2.27
C VAL A 59 3.43 2.50 2.49
N ARG A 60 4.34 3.28 1.90
CA ARG A 60 4.27 4.75 1.82
C ARG A 60 4.51 5.16 0.38
N ILE A 61 3.63 6.01 -0.15
CA ILE A 61 3.78 6.57 -1.50
C ILE A 61 3.68 8.08 -1.39
N VAL A 62 4.67 8.81 -1.89
CA VAL A 62 4.70 10.28 -1.88
C VAL A 62 5.00 10.78 -3.28
N ARG A 63 4.20 11.72 -3.76
CA ARG A 63 4.45 12.42 -5.04
C ARG A 63 5.11 13.76 -4.73
N ALA A 64 6.27 14.02 -5.34
CA ALA A 64 7.03 15.24 -5.15
C ALA A 64 7.50 15.77 -6.51
N GLY A 65 6.71 16.66 -7.12
CA GLY A 65 6.99 17.14 -8.48
C GLY A 65 6.82 16.02 -9.51
N ASP A 66 7.88 15.76 -10.27
CA ASP A 66 7.97 14.73 -11.31
C ASP A 66 8.42 13.36 -10.79
N VAL A 67 8.79 13.25 -9.51
CA VAL A 67 9.21 12.00 -8.90
C VAL A 67 8.16 11.42 -7.96
N THR A 68 8.07 10.08 -7.93
CA THR A 68 7.27 9.33 -6.96
C THR A 68 8.19 8.48 -6.09
N TYR A 69 8.09 8.64 -4.78
CA TYR A 69 8.76 7.79 -3.80
C TYR A 69 7.82 6.68 -3.37
N LEU A 70 8.29 5.43 -3.44
CA LEU A 70 7.59 4.26 -2.91
C LEU A 70 8.49 3.54 -1.90
N ASP A 71 8.03 3.43 -0.67
CA ASP A 71 8.63 2.61 0.39
C ASP A 71 7.69 1.46 0.70
N ALA A 72 8.18 0.23 0.56
CA ALA A 72 7.44 -0.99 0.85
C ALA A 72 8.17 -1.88 1.88
N ARG A 73 9.12 -1.35 2.65
CA ARG A 73 9.91 -2.14 3.62
C ARG A 73 9.06 -2.84 4.69
N GLY A 74 7.86 -2.34 4.97
CA GLY A 74 6.94 -2.96 5.93
C GLY A 74 6.09 -4.09 5.33
N ALA A 75 6.18 -4.32 4.03
CA ALA A 75 5.62 -5.47 3.34
C ALA A 75 6.74 -6.46 2.99
N VAL A 76 6.52 -7.75 3.25
CA VAL A 76 7.45 -8.80 2.79
C VAL A 76 7.45 -8.85 1.27
N TYR A 77 6.28 -8.66 0.66
CA TYR A 77 6.10 -8.57 -0.78
C TYR A 77 4.85 -7.75 -1.15
N LEU A 78 4.84 -7.28 -2.39
CA LEU A 78 3.65 -6.84 -3.12
C LEU A 78 3.60 -7.68 -4.40
N ARG A 79 2.53 -8.45 -4.59
CA ARG A 79 2.41 -9.29 -5.79
C ARG A 79 1.90 -8.45 -6.97
N ILE A 80 2.56 -8.56 -8.11
CA ILE A 80 2.10 -7.95 -9.37
C ILE A 80 1.79 -9.10 -10.31
N GLU A 81 0.55 -9.17 -10.79
CA GLU A 81 0.14 -10.16 -11.79
C GLU A 81 0.56 -9.69 -13.18
N ARG A 82 0.91 -10.62 -14.07
CA ARG A 82 1.38 -10.34 -15.43
C ARG A 82 0.25 -10.42 -16.44
#